data_AF-A0A957ZBD1-F1
#
_entry.id   AF-A0A957ZBD1-F1
#
_cell.length_a   1.000
_cell.length_b   1.000
_cell.length_c   1.000
_cell.angle_alpha   90.00
_cell.angle_beta   90.00
_cell.angle_gamma   90.00
#
_symmetry.space_group_name_H-M   'P 1'
#
loop_
_entity.id
_entity.type
_entity.pdbx_description
1 polymer ?
#
loop_
_entity_poly.entity_id
_entity_poly.type
_entity_poly.pdbx_seq_one_letter_code
_entity_poly.pdbx_strand_id
1 'polypeptide(L)'
;LADLRPSSSTFKATETIEIGDDNPVGIFIPVGVAHGFLSLTDSVLAYLVDNYYNGADELGVAWNDPALGLNWGMENPIISERDQLNPRLAEIAPEKMPK
;
A
#
# COMPACT_ATOMS: atom_id res chain seq x y z
N LEU A 1 1.53 -5.28 -0.15
CA LEU A 1 2.30 -4.63 0.94
C LEU A 1 3.66 -4.23 0.40
N ALA A 2 4.20 -3.09 0.84
CA ALA A 2 5.55 -2.66 0.47
C ALA A 2 6.26 -2.01 1.67
N ASP A 3 7.44 -2.49 2.03
CA ASP A 3 8.21 -1.92 3.15
C ASP A 3 8.88 -0.61 2.72
N LEU A 4 8.41 0.52 3.24
CA LEU A 4 8.95 1.84 2.92
C LEU A 4 9.89 2.38 4.00
N ARG A 5 10.23 1.59 5.02
CA ARG A 5 11.10 2.03 6.13
C ARG A 5 12.56 2.03 5.67
N PRO A 6 13.24 3.19 5.57
CA PRO A 6 14.60 3.26 5.02
C PRO A 6 15.65 2.50 5.85
N SER A 7 15.41 2.35 7.15
CA SER A 7 16.27 1.61 8.08
C SER A 7 16.04 0.10 8.07
N SER A 8 14.99 -0.39 7.38
CA SER A 8 14.64 -1.80 7.34
C SER A 8 15.58 -2.59 6.43
N SER A 9 15.97 -3.79 6.88
CA SER A 9 16.70 -4.78 6.07
C SER A 9 15.90 -5.26 4.85
N THR A 10 14.57 -5.08 4.87
CA THR A 10 13.66 -5.46 3.80
C THR A 10 13.10 -4.24 3.06
N PHE A 11 13.77 -3.09 3.13
CA PHE A 11 13.33 -1.88 2.41
C PHE A 11 13.07 -2.18 0.92
N LYS A 12 11.91 -1.75 0.41
CA LYS A 12 11.35 -2.01 -0.93
C LYS A 12 10.90 -3.44 -1.19
N ALA A 13 11.07 -4.37 -0.26
CA ALA A 13 10.49 -5.69 -0.40
C ALA A 13 8.95 -5.57 -0.43
N THR A 14 8.35 -6.41 -1.26
CA THR A 14 6.90 -6.45 -1.44
C THR A 14 6.36 -7.84 -1.18
N GLU A 15 5.12 -7.87 -0.71
CA GLU A 15 4.40 -9.12 -0.44
C GLU A 15 2.93 -8.95 -0.81
N THR A 16 2.37 -9.98 -1.43
CA THR A 16 0.97 -10.05 -1.84
C THR A 16 0.35 -11.26 -1.17
N ILE A 17 -0.85 -11.07 -0.61
CA ILE A 17 -1.60 -12.10 0.11
C ILE A 17 -3.00 -12.10 -0.49
N GLU A 18 -3.45 -13.24 -0.99
CA GLU A 18 -4.83 -13.42 -1.46
C GLU A 18 -5.75 -13.65 -0.25
N ILE A 19 -6.79 -12.83 -0.13
CA ILE A 19 -7.76 -12.87 0.96
C ILE A 19 -9.16 -12.99 0.35
N GLY A 20 -9.99 -13.84 0.95
CA GLY A 20 -11.37 -14.07 0.52
C GLY A 20 -12.04 -15.12 1.39
N ASP A 21 -13.19 -15.61 0.95
CA ASP A 21 -13.99 -16.59 1.70
C ASP A 21 -13.21 -17.89 1.98
N ASP A 22 -12.37 -18.32 1.04
CA ASP A 22 -11.53 -19.52 1.15
C ASP A 22 -10.25 -19.30 2.00
N ASN A 23 -9.93 -18.04 2.34
CA ASN A 23 -8.77 -17.67 3.17
C ASN A 23 -9.10 -16.47 4.07
N PRO A 24 -9.93 -16.65 5.12
CA PRO A 24 -10.36 -15.56 5.99
C PRO A 24 -9.23 -15.20 6.97
N VAL A 25 -8.35 -14.31 6.55
CA VAL A 25 -7.20 -13.84 7.34
C VAL A 25 -7.31 -12.36 7.69
N GLY A 26 -6.91 -12.03 8.91
CA GLY A 26 -6.61 -10.66 9.30
C GLY A 26 -5.13 -10.38 9.10
N ILE A 27 -4.78 -9.22 8.52
CA ILE A 27 -3.39 -8.81 8.32
C ILE A 27 -3.11 -7.64 9.25
N PHE A 28 -2.10 -7.79 10.10
CA PHE A 28 -1.52 -6.67 10.83
C PHE A 28 -0.43 -6.01 9.97
N ILE A 29 -0.58 -4.72 9.70
CA ILE A 29 0.35 -3.95 8.86
C ILE A 29 1.07 -2.95 9.77
N PRO A 30 2.39 -3.09 9.97
CA PRO A 30 3.16 -2.16 10.77
C PRO A 30 3.22 -0.76 10.16
N VAL A 31 3.37 0.27 11.00
CA VAL A 31 3.65 1.65 10.56
C VAL A 31 4.86 1.68 9.63
N GLY A 32 4.74 2.43 8.53
CA GLY A 32 5.79 2.56 7.52
C GLY A 32 5.80 1.47 6.45
N VAL A 33 4.88 0.51 6.52
CA VAL A 33 4.59 -0.41 5.41
C VAL A 33 3.40 0.14 4.63
N ALA A 34 3.60 0.40 3.34
CA ALA A 34 2.52 0.83 2.47
C ALA A 34 1.58 -0.34 2.14
N HIS A 35 0.29 -0.02 2.10
CA HIS A 35 -0.78 -0.97 1.85
C HIS A 35 -1.63 -0.51 0.66
N GLY A 36 -2.00 -1.49 -0.17
CA GLY A 36 -2.95 -1.35 -1.26
C GLY A 36 -3.52 -2.74 -1.58
N PHE A 37 -4.70 -2.78 -2.17
CA PHE A 37 -5.38 -4.02 -2.53
C PHE A 37 -6.01 -3.89 -3.91
N LEU A 38 -6.21 -5.03 -4.57
CA LEU A 38 -6.98 -5.16 -5.80
C LEU A 38 -8.18 -6.06 -5.52
N SER A 39 -9.39 -5.53 -5.69
CA SER A 39 -10.61 -6.31 -5.55
C SER A 39 -10.81 -7.16 -6.81
N LEU A 40 -10.82 -8.49 -6.67
CA LEU A 40 -11.07 -9.42 -7.78
C LEU A 40 -12.56 -9.68 -8.01
N THR A 41 -13.37 -9.46 -6.97
CA THR A 41 -14.83 -9.59 -6.95
C THR A 41 -15.43 -8.43 -6.15
N ASP A 42 -16.75 -8.33 -6.08
CA ASP A 42 -17.42 -7.44 -5.13
C ASP A 42 -17.00 -7.83 -3.71
N SER A 43 -16.51 -6.87 -2.93
CA SER A 43 -15.85 -7.14 -1.65
C SER A 43 -16.16 -6.06 -0.62
N VAL A 44 -16.12 -6.44 0.67
CA VAL A 44 -16.16 -5.51 1.80
C VAL A 44 -14.86 -5.70 2.59
N LEU A 45 -14.10 -4.62 2.75
CA LEU A 45 -12.91 -4.61 3.60
C LEU A 45 -13.20 -3.87 4.90
N ALA A 46 -12.72 -4.42 6.01
CA ALA A 46 -12.79 -3.81 7.33
C ALA A 46 -11.38 -3.50 7.83
N TYR A 47 -11.19 -2.31 8.37
CA TYR A 47 -9.93 -1.86 8.96
C TYR A 47 -10.12 -1.58 10.44
N LEU A 48 -9.23 -2.12 11.26
CA LEU A 48 -9.03 -1.66 12.63
C LEU A 48 -7.79 -0.78 12.61
N VAL A 49 -7.97 0.49 12.97
CA VAL A 49 -6.89 1.49 12.97
C VAL A 49 -6.61 1.93 14.40
N ASP A 50 -5.34 2.21 14.67
CA ASP A 50 -4.86 2.64 15.99
C ASP A 50 -4.94 4.16 16.20
N ASN A 51 -5.16 4.91 15.11
CA ASN A 51 -5.28 6.37 15.12
C ASN A 51 -6.46 6.85 14.27
N TYR A 52 -6.99 8.02 14.63
CA TYR A 52 -8.03 8.69 13.85
C TYR A 52 -7.44 9.35 12.62
N TYR A 53 -8.17 9.24 11.50
CA TYR A 53 -7.87 9.95 10.27
C TYR A 53 -7.88 11.48 10.51
N ASN A 54 -6.81 12.16 10.10
CA ASN A 54 -6.75 13.63 10.11
C ASN A 54 -6.42 14.24 8.73
N GLY A 55 -6.18 13.41 7.72
CA GLY A 55 -5.95 13.82 6.32
C GLY A 55 -4.59 14.45 6.05
N ALA A 56 -3.90 14.97 7.06
CA ALA A 56 -2.52 15.42 6.95
C ALA A 56 -1.51 14.27 6.99
N ASP A 57 -1.95 13.11 7.47
CA ASP A 57 -1.23 11.84 7.55
C ASP A 57 -1.48 10.90 6.38
N GLU A 58 -2.30 11.31 5.40
CA GLU A 58 -2.59 10.52 4.21
C GLU A 58 -1.49 10.68 3.16
N LEU A 59 -0.41 9.94 3.38
CA LEU A 59 0.70 9.79 2.43
C LEU A 59 0.45 8.61 1.49
N GLY A 60 1.09 8.63 0.33
CA GLY A 60 0.96 7.57 -0.66
C GLY A 60 2.21 7.40 -1.51
N VAL A 61 2.29 6.24 -2.15
CA VAL A 61 3.27 5.90 -3.17
C VAL A 61 2.53 5.38 -4.40
N ALA A 62 3.05 5.65 -5.59
CA ALA A 62 2.46 5.20 -6.83
C ALA A 62 2.23 3.67 -6.80
N TRP A 63 1.00 3.24 -7.05
CA TRP A 63 0.63 1.81 -7.01
C TRP A 63 1.40 0.99 -8.07
N ASN A 64 1.77 1.63 -9.18
CA ASN A 64 2.52 1.07 -10.30
C ASN A 64 4.01 1.47 -10.28
N ASP A 65 4.57 1.80 -9.12
CA ASP A 65 5.96 2.18 -9.02
C ASP A 65 6.90 1.03 -9.45
N PRO A 66 7.76 1.23 -10.47
CA PRO A 66 8.64 0.19 -10.97
C PRO A 66 9.71 -0.25 -9.96
N ALA A 67 10.07 0.59 -8.99
CA ALA A 67 11.01 0.24 -7.92
C ALA A 67 10.40 -0.67 -6.85
N LEU A 68 9.06 -0.75 -6.77
CA LEU A 68 8.35 -1.70 -5.90
C LEU A 68 8.00 -3.00 -6.64
N GLY A 69 7.86 -2.95 -7.98
CA GLY A 69 7.75 -4.15 -8.82
C GLY A 69 6.53 -5.03 -8.52
N LEU A 70 5.46 -4.47 -7.95
CA LEU A 70 4.22 -5.21 -7.67
C LEU A 70 3.54 -5.62 -8.97
N ASN A 71 3.34 -6.93 -9.14
CA ASN A 71 2.52 -7.46 -10.21
C ASN A 71 1.06 -7.54 -9.76
N TRP A 72 0.25 -6.58 -10.21
CA TRP A 72 -1.18 -6.53 -9.90
C TRP A 72 -2.02 -7.49 -10.74
N GLY A 73 -1.46 -8.13 -11.78
CA GLY A 73 -2.18 -9.10 -12.61
C GLY A 73 -3.36 -8.51 -13.41
N MET A 74 -3.43 -7.19 -13.55
CA MET A 74 -4.51 -6.47 -14.22
C MET A 74 -3.96 -5.29 -15.03
N GLU A 75 -4.46 -5.12 -16.25
CA GLU A 75 -3.99 -4.06 -17.16
C GLU A 75 -4.67 -2.70 -16.90
N ASN A 76 -5.97 -2.69 -16.58
CA ASN A 76 -6.77 -1.46 -16.49
C ASN A 76 -7.59 -1.39 -15.19
N PRO A 77 -6.95 -1.25 -14.01
CA PRO A 77 -7.67 -1.11 -12.76
C PRO A 77 -8.39 0.24 -12.67
N ILE A 78 -9.50 0.27 -11.93
CA ILE A 78 -10.15 1.52 -11.56
C ILE A 78 -9.37 2.11 -10.38
N ILE A 79 -8.75 3.26 -10.60
CA ILE A 79 -7.90 3.94 -9.60
C ILE A 79 -8.46 5.33 -9.32
N SER A 80 -8.49 5.73 -8.05
CA SER A 80 -8.92 7.06 -7.63
C SER A 80 -8.00 8.16 -8.19
N GLU A 81 -8.50 9.38 -8.36
CA GLU A 81 -7.66 10.52 -8.78
C GLU A 81 -6.48 10.74 -7.81
N ARG A 82 -6.71 10.55 -6.51
CA ARG A 82 -5.68 10.65 -5.48
C ARG A 82 -4.55 9.65 -5.73
N ASP A 83 -4.87 8.38 -5.91
CA ASP A 83 -3.84 7.33 -6.05
C ASP A 83 -3.12 7.41 -7.40
N GLN A 84 -3.76 8.00 -8.44
CA GLN A 84 -3.11 8.35 -9.70
C GLN A 84 -2.07 9.46 -9.54
N LEU A 85 -2.24 10.34 -8.55
CA LEU A 85 -1.34 11.47 -8.25
C LEU A 85 -0.27 11.14 -7.21
N ASN A 86 -0.28 9.93 -6.64
CA ASN A 86 0.76 9.53 -5.69
C ASN A 86 2.15 9.55 -6.36
N PRO A 87 3.17 10.09 -5.66
CA PRO A 87 4.52 10.18 -6.20
C PRO A 87 5.15 8.80 -6.36
N ARG A 88 6.12 8.68 -7.26
CA ARG A 88 7.01 7.52 -7.25
C ARG A 88 7.84 7.52 -5.97
N LEU A 89 8.26 6.34 -5.52
CA LEU A 89 9.08 6.16 -4.33
C LEU A 89 10.34 7.03 -4.35
N ALA A 90 10.96 7.19 -5.52
CA ALA A 90 12.15 8.03 -5.69
C ALA A 90 11.86 9.54 -5.56
N GLU A 91 10.60 9.95 -5.66
CA GLU A 91 10.14 11.35 -5.61
C GLU A 91 9.58 11.71 -4.23
N ILE A 92 9.44 10.74 -3.33
CA ILE A 92 9.00 10.99 -1.95
C ILE A 92 10.14 11.69 -1.19
N ALA A 93 9.85 12.88 -0.68
CA ALA A 93 10.81 13.66 0.09
C ALA A 93 11.20 12.92 1.39
N PRO A 94 12.47 12.95 1.82
CA PRO A 94 12.95 12.18 2.98
C PRO A 94 12.17 12.43 4.28
N GLU A 95 11.65 13.64 4.49
CA GLU A 95 10.84 14.00 5.65
C GLU A 95 9.44 13.37 5.66
N LYS A 96 8.95 12.92 4.49
CA LYS A 96 7.70 12.18 4.33
C LYS A 96 7.90 10.66 4.35
N MET A 97 9.15 10.19 4.33
CA MET A 97 9.43 8.77 4.49
C MET A 97 9.16 8.35 5.94
N PRO A 98 8.61 7.14 6.16
CA PRO A 98 8.46 6.62 7.51
C PRO A 98 9.84 6.48 8.17
N LYS A 99 9.91 6.78 9.46
CA LYS A 99 11.15 6.73 10.25
C LYS A 99 11.34 5.36 10.90
#